data_AF-A0A7D5IUM7-F1
#
_entry.id   AF-A0A7D5IUM7-F1
#
_cell.length_a   1.000
_cell.length_b   1.000
_cell.length_c   1.000
_cell.angle_alpha   90.00
_cell.angle_beta   90.00
_cell.angle_gamma   90.00
#
_symmetry.space_group_name_H-M   'P 1'
#
loop_
_entity.id
_entity.type
_entity.pdbx_description
1 polymer ?
#
loop_
_entity_poly.entity_id
_entity_poly.type
_entity_poly.pdbx_seq_one_letter_code
_entity_poly.pdbx_strand_id
1 'polypeptide(L)'
;MRPAGTCRTSLPIGTKVRPIHYEELDGLFPDELRGTALPFFIDWLKDRVQLVQITAYADDDAYAIFETMNDRGLKLTPADMLKGFLLANVKDGSPRTKASEIWRKRLRALDDRAEEASADFLKTWLRSQYSTRIRERKKDARPQDWDRIGTEFHRWLRQDHDRIGLTSRQAYFDFLTVQFTFYSRQYERILDAGRGAFDPESPLRFIRYNADHRFTLQDQLLLAPLRVTDDAATITRKLELVGRFADILLAWRIWNFRATDYSTMQYAMFTVMRDIRGLDVPELGRKLYDYLMGVSETFDSNEDLYVHQQNRSQLHKILARMTDYIAVASGHASGYIELTNGSKVKYEVEHIWADHPERHADEFGHPADFARHRNRIGDLLLLPKQFNASYNDDPFEKKLPHYFSQNALAASLNSLSYEKNPGFLAFTKSSGLPLKPYDEFKAADVIERGHLYRDIAKQVWNPDVLLELAESSS
;
A
#
# COMPACT_ATOMS: atom_id res chain seq x y z
N MET A 1 35.14 37.29 43.92
CA MET A 1 35.42 37.58 42.50
C MET A 1 34.57 36.65 41.65
N ARG A 2 33.71 37.16 40.74
CA ARG A 2 33.17 36.36 39.63
C ARG A 2 34.31 36.03 38.65
N PRO A 3 34.26 34.88 37.97
CA PRO A 3 33.75 34.84 36.59
C PRO A 3 32.73 33.69 36.40
N ALA A 4 31.57 33.90 35.78
CA ALA A 4 31.30 34.04 34.35
C ALA A 4 31.36 32.70 33.57
N GLY A 5 30.22 32.29 33.01
CA GLY A 5 30.15 31.35 31.87
C GLY A 5 29.40 30.04 32.09
N THR A 6 28.10 30.06 32.39
CA THR A 6 27.25 28.87 32.22
C THR A 6 26.87 28.72 30.75
N CYS A 7 27.71 28.01 29.98
CA CYS A 7 27.35 27.54 28.65
C CYS A 7 26.42 26.32 28.82
N ARG A 8 25.12 26.51 28.55
CA ARG A 8 24.15 25.40 28.48
C ARG A 8 24.21 24.80 27.07
N THR A 9 24.99 23.74 26.91
CA THR A 9 24.88 22.81 25.78
C THR A 9 24.17 21.54 26.26
N SER A 10 22.91 21.40 25.87
CA SER A 10 22.09 20.20 26.09
C SER A 10 22.27 19.23 24.94
N LEU A 11 22.89 18.08 25.20
CA LEU A 11 22.94 16.93 24.29
C LEU A 11 21.78 15.96 24.60
N PRO A 12 21.10 15.36 23.61
CA PRO A 12 20.03 14.41 23.86
C PRO A 12 20.59 13.00 24.08
N ILE A 13 20.41 12.47 25.29
CA ILE A 13 20.95 11.16 25.69
C ILE A 13 19.89 10.07 25.42
N GLY A 14 20.28 9.06 24.62
CA GLY A 14 19.51 7.88 24.22
C GLY A 14 19.54 6.70 25.22
N THR A 15 20.07 6.93 26.41
CA THR A 15 19.89 6.09 27.60
C THR A 15 19.35 7.05 28.66
N LYS A 16 18.45 6.64 29.56
CA LYS A 16 17.95 7.53 30.64
C LYS A 16 19.11 8.01 31.53
N VAL A 17 19.82 9.04 31.12
CA VAL A 17 20.56 9.92 32.01
C VAL A 17 19.62 11.09 32.18
N ARG A 18 18.73 10.99 33.19
CA ARG A 18 18.13 12.21 33.73
C ARG A 18 19.31 13.12 34.13
N PRO A 19 19.24 14.44 33.92
CA PRO A 19 20.10 15.32 34.69
C PRO A 19 19.69 15.11 36.14
N ILE A 20 20.40 14.24 36.85
CA ILE A 20 20.22 14.05 38.28
C ILE A 20 20.73 15.36 38.86
N HIS A 21 19.81 16.21 39.32
CA HIS A 21 20.20 17.34 40.15
C HIS A 21 20.93 16.76 41.36
N TYR A 22 22.01 17.41 41.82
CA TYR A 22 22.84 16.87 42.92
C TYR A 22 21.99 16.43 44.14
N GLU A 23 20.85 17.10 44.33
CA GLU A 23 19.83 16.84 45.35
C GLU A 23 19.08 15.50 45.20
N GLU A 24 18.97 14.93 43.99
CA GLU A 24 18.33 13.63 43.74
C GLU A 24 19.27 12.43 43.95
N LEU A 25 20.59 12.66 44.02
CA LEU A 25 21.58 11.59 44.25
C LEU A 25 21.41 10.96 45.63
N ASP A 26 21.02 11.75 46.63
CA ASP A 26 20.94 11.30 48.01
C ASP A 26 19.91 10.18 48.18
N GLY A 27 18.76 10.28 47.51
CA GLY A 27 17.70 9.26 47.55
C GLY A 27 17.98 8.00 46.72
N LEU A 28 18.95 8.06 45.79
CA LEU A 28 19.36 6.92 44.96
C LEU A 28 20.63 6.25 45.49
N PHE A 29 21.31 6.88 46.45
CA PHE A 29 22.56 6.39 47.00
C PHE A 29 22.29 5.24 47.99
N PRO A 30 22.84 4.02 47.75
CA PRO A 30 22.58 2.86 48.61
C PRO A 30 22.97 3.13 50.07
N ASP A 31 22.11 2.73 51.00
CA ASP A 31 22.34 2.91 52.44
C ASP A 31 23.65 2.22 52.89
N GLU A 32 24.02 1.10 52.27
CA GLU A 32 25.24 0.34 52.61
C GLU A 32 26.53 1.05 52.21
N LEU A 33 26.47 2.01 51.27
CA LEU A 33 27.62 2.80 50.83
C LEU A 33 27.74 4.10 51.63
N ARG A 34 26.83 4.37 52.58
CA ARG A 34 26.88 5.55 53.45
C ARG A 34 27.78 5.30 54.68
N GLY A 35 28.06 6.36 55.42
CA GLY A 35 28.84 6.30 56.67
C GLY A 35 30.29 5.87 56.44
N THR A 36 30.73 4.82 57.13
CA THR A 36 32.14 4.36 57.11
C THR A 36 32.57 3.78 55.76
N ALA A 37 31.63 3.34 54.92
CA ALA A 37 31.91 2.81 53.58
C ALA A 37 32.09 3.91 52.52
N LEU A 38 31.60 5.13 52.78
CA LEU A 38 31.57 6.23 51.81
C LEU A 38 32.97 6.65 51.32
N PRO A 39 34.00 6.80 52.18
CA PRO A 39 35.34 7.15 51.72
C PRO A 39 35.92 6.11 50.75
N PHE A 40 35.71 4.81 51.02
CA PHE A 40 36.18 3.73 50.16
C PHE A 40 35.44 3.70 48.82
N PHE A 41 34.14 4.00 48.82
CA PHE A 41 33.38 4.13 47.58
C PHE A 41 33.84 5.34 46.74
N ILE A 42 34.14 6.47 47.38
CA ILE A 42 34.68 7.66 46.70
C ILE A 42 36.03 7.34 46.05
N ASP A 43 36.93 6.66 46.77
CA ASP A 43 38.23 6.27 46.23
C ASP A 43 38.07 5.27 45.08
N TRP A 44 37.17 4.29 45.23
CA TRP A 44 36.84 3.38 44.14
C TRP A 44 36.28 4.13 42.91
N LEU A 45 35.35 5.06 43.10
CA LEU A 45 34.77 5.83 42.00
C LEU A 45 35.82 6.70 41.30
N LYS A 46 36.76 7.28 42.05
CA LYS A 46 37.83 8.13 41.48
C LYS A 46 38.90 7.31 40.77
N ASP A 47 39.30 6.18 41.34
CA ASP A 47 40.51 5.47 40.91
C ASP A 47 40.22 4.22 40.08
N ARG A 48 38.99 3.69 40.13
CA ARG A 48 38.60 2.46 39.43
C ARG A 48 37.54 2.65 38.36
N VAL A 49 36.86 3.81 38.30
CA VAL A 49 35.89 4.11 37.23
C VAL A 49 36.53 5.06 36.22
N GLN A 50 36.51 4.65 34.95
CA GLN A 50 37.03 5.46 33.85
C GLN A 50 35.87 6.03 33.03
N LEU A 51 35.83 7.36 32.89
CA LEU A 51 34.98 8.00 31.89
C LEU A 51 35.74 8.12 30.57
N VAL A 52 35.17 7.51 29.52
CA VAL A 52 35.64 7.70 28.15
C VAL A 52 34.85 8.85 27.54
N GLN A 53 35.51 9.99 27.36
CA GLN A 53 34.95 11.12 26.64
C GLN A 53 35.36 11.05 25.17
N ILE A 54 34.38 10.97 24.27
CA ILE A 54 34.60 11.11 22.83
C ILE A 54 34.12 12.50 22.45
N THR A 55 35.05 13.32 21.95
CA THR A 55 34.74 14.69 21.51
C THR A 55 34.73 14.72 20.00
N ALA A 56 33.62 15.15 19.42
CA ALA A 56 33.50 15.40 18.00
C ALA A 56 33.50 16.90 17.74
N TYR A 57 34.16 17.31 16.65
CA TYR A 57 34.34 18.72 16.31
C TYR A 57 33.23 19.26 15.41
N ALA A 58 32.37 18.38 14.90
CA ALA A 58 31.16 18.72 14.15
C ALA A 58 29.98 17.86 14.63
N ASP A 59 28.78 18.43 14.59
CA ASP A 59 27.53 17.77 15.00
C ASP A 59 27.20 16.52 14.17
N ASP A 60 27.68 16.46 12.93
CA ASP A 60 27.54 15.32 12.04
C ASP A 60 28.49 14.18 12.43
N ASP A 61 29.74 14.50 12.80
CA ASP A 61 30.73 13.52 13.29
C ASP A 61 30.31 12.93 14.64
N ALA A 62 29.80 13.77 15.54
CA ALA A 62 29.26 13.35 16.84
C ALA A 62 28.17 12.28 16.67
N TYR A 63 27.36 12.45 15.63
CA TYR A 63 26.25 11.58 15.33
C TYR A 63 26.68 10.28 14.64
N ALA A 64 27.59 10.36 13.67
CA ALA A 64 28.17 9.18 13.05
C ALA A 64 28.88 8.29 14.09
N ILE A 65 29.59 8.90 15.04
CA ILE A 65 30.18 8.20 16.19
C ILE A 65 29.09 7.56 17.07
N PHE A 66 28.01 8.29 17.38
CA PHE A 66 26.90 7.75 18.17
C PHE A 66 26.19 6.57 17.50
N GLU A 67 25.93 6.65 16.19
CA GLU A 67 25.33 5.55 15.41
C GLU A 67 26.25 4.33 15.37
N THR A 68 27.52 4.53 15.04
CA THR A 68 28.51 3.43 14.96
C THR A 68 28.79 2.78 16.31
N MET A 69 28.67 3.54 17.42
CA MET A 69 28.73 3.00 18.78
C MET A 69 27.47 2.23 19.17
N ASN A 70 26.27 2.73 18.85
CA ASN A 70 25.02 2.01 19.13
C ASN A 70 24.88 0.72 18.31
N ASP A 71 25.48 0.68 17.12
CA ASP A 71 25.53 -0.52 16.29
C ASP A 71 26.27 -1.69 16.95
N ARG A 72 27.08 -1.43 17.98
CA ARG A 72 27.83 -2.41 18.77
C ARG A 72 27.13 -2.83 20.08
N GLY A 73 25.95 -2.28 20.38
CA GLY A 73 25.10 -2.59 21.55
C GLY A 73 23.65 -2.96 21.18
N LEU A 74 22.66 -2.72 22.05
CA LEU A 74 21.23 -2.76 21.69
C LEU A 74 20.95 -1.64 20.68
N LYS A 75 20.82 -2.00 19.39
CA LYS A 75 20.69 -1.03 18.30
C LYS A 75 19.47 -0.13 18.51
N LEU A 76 19.70 1.19 18.60
CA LEU A 76 18.63 2.17 18.45
C LEU A 76 18.07 2.08 17.04
N THR A 77 16.75 1.97 16.91
CA THR A 77 16.13 1.93 15.59
C THR A 77 16.22 3.32 14.94
N PRO A 78 16.17 3.42 13.59
CA PRO A 78 16.03 4.70 12.90
C PRO A 78 14.85 5.55 13.41
N ALA A 79 13.76 4.89 13.83
CA ALA A 79 12.62 5.56 14.45
C ALA A 79 12.97 6.17 15.81
N ASP A 80 13.72 5.47 16.66
CA ASP A 80 14.18 6.00 17.96
C ASP A 80 15.13 7.18 17.79
N MET A 81 16.01 7.10 16.80
CA MET A 81 16.94 8.18 16.47
C MET A 81 16.20 9.43 15.99
N LEU A 82 15.23 9.28 15.09
CA LEU A 82 14.37 10.38 14.66
C LEU A 82 13.59 10.98 15.84
N LYS A 83 13.00 10.12 16.70
CA LYS A 83 12.29 10.56 17.90
C LYS A 83 13.19 11.40 18.81
N GLY A 84 14.42 10.95 19.06
CA GLY A 84 15.39 11.65 19.89
C GLY A 84 15.68 13.06 19.37
N PHE A 85 15.95 13.19 18.06
CA PHE A 85 16.17 14.48 17.41
C PHE A 85 14.96 15.42 17.52
N LEU A 86 13.76 14.93 17.22
CA LEU A 86 12.56 15.75 17.27
C LEU A 86 12.27 16.23 18.71
N LEU A 87 12.37 15.35 19.70
CA LEU A 87 12.09 15.70 21.10
C LEU A 87 13.16 16.60 21.73
N ALA A 88 14.41 16.53 21.27
CA ALA A 88 15.48 17.42 21.74
C ALA A 88 15.19 18.90 21.41
N ASN A 89 14.44 19.14 20.34
CA ASN A 89 14.08 20.47 19.87
C ASN A 89 12.70 20.95 20.37
N VAL A 90 11.99 20.15 21.17
CA VAL A 90 10.72 20.55 21.82
C VAL A 90 11.01 21.22 23.15
N LYS A 91 10.14 22.14 23.60
CA LYS A 91 10.23 22.75 24.93
C LYS A 91 10.17 21.68 26.03
N ASP A 92 11.14 21.72 26.95
CA ASP A 92 11.20 20.79 28.09
C ASP A 92 9.95 20.87 29.00
N GLY A 93 9.75 19.80 29.77
CA GLY A 93 8.60 19.62 30.66
C GLY A 93 7.40 19.01 29.94
N SER A 94 6.21 19.50 30.27
CA SER A 94 4.93 18.94 29.79
C SER A 94 4.83 18.77 28.26
N PRO A 95 5.26 19.73 27.41
CA PRO A 95 5.19 19.57 25.95
C PRO A 95 6.00 18.38 25.43
N ARG A 96 7.24 18.22 25.91
CA ARG A 96 8.11 17.10 25.52
C ARG A 96 7.55 15.75 25.97
N THR A 97 7.00 15.67 27.19
CA THR A 97 6.33 14.45 27.69
C THR A 97 5.14 14.08 26.83
N LYS A 98 4.24 15.03 26.55
CA LYS A 98 3.06 14.82 25.70
C LYS A 98 3.45 14.33 24.30
N ALA A 99 4.43 14.96 23.67
CA ALA A 99 4.90 14.56 22.34
C ALA A 99 5.51 13.14 22.34
N SER A 100 6.29 12.79 23.37
CA SER A 100 6.86 11.44 23.54
C SER A 100 5.79 10.36 23.74
N GLU A 101 4.74 10.67 24.49
CA GLU A 101 3.60 9.77 24.69
C GLU A 101 2.80 9.54 23.42
N ILE A 102 2.51 10.61 22.66
CA ILE A 102 1.84 10.53 21.36
C ILE A 102 2.64 9.65 20.41
N TRP A 103 3.94 9.91 20.26
CA TRP A 103 4.83 9.10 19.42
C TRP A 103 4.72 7.62 19.76
N ARG A 104 4.90 7.29 21.05
CA ARG A 104 4.86 5.91 21.54
C ARG A 104 3.50 5.25 21.32
N LYS A 105 2.40 5.97 21.57
CA LYS A 105 1.04 5.45 21.41
C LYS A 105 0.72 5.17 19.95
N ARG A 106 1.08 6.09 19.05
CA ARG A 106 0.77 5.95 17.62
C ARG A 106 1.60 4.86 16.95
N LEU A 107 2.91 4.78 17.21
CA LEU A 107 3.74 3.72 16.61
C LEU A 107 3.31 2.32 17.09
N ARG A 108 3.01 2.14 18.39
CA ARG A 108 2.48 0.87 18.89
C ARG A 108 1.19 0.45 18.19
N ALA A 109 0.25 1.39 18.03
CA ALA A 109 -1.00 1.09 17.33
C ALA A 109 -0.75 0.61 15.89
N LEU A 110 0.27 1.13 15.20
CA LEU A 110 0.63 0.65 13.87
C LEU A 110 1.25 -0.75 13.92
N ASP A 111 2.20 -0.98 14.83
CA ASP A 111 2.88 -2.28 14.97
C ASP A 111 1.91 -3.40 15.42
N ASP A 112 0.84 -3.06 16.15
CA ASP A 112 -0.24 -3.99 16.50
C ASP A 112 -1.02 -4.51 15.26
N ARG A 113 -0.94 -3.81 14.12
CA ARG A 113 -1.68 -4.13 12.88
C ARG A 113 -0.81 -4.86 11.86
N ALA A 114 0.47 -4.55 11.79
CA ALA A 114 1.41 -5.20 10.90
C ALA A 114 2.84 -5.09 11.43
N GLU A 115 3.64 -6.12 11.12
CA GLU A 115 5.06 -6.14 11.40
C GLU A 115 5.78 -4.96 10.72
N GLU A 116 6.69 -4.32 11.46
CA GLU A 116 7.47 -3.14 11.02
C GLU A 116 6.64 -1.94 10.52
N ALA A 117 5.33 -1.89 10.80
CA ALA A 117 4.44 -0.86 10.30
C ALA A 117 4.84 0.55 10.75
N SER A 118 5.40 0.71 11.94
CA SER A 118 5.91 2.00 12.44
C SER A 118 7.05 2.55 11.59
N ALA A 119 8.01 1.71 11.19
CA ALA A 119 9.14 2.10 10.36
C ALA A 119 8.69 2.43 8.93
N ASP A 120 7.80 1.60 8.37
CA ASP A 120 7.26 1.82 7.03
C ASP A 120 6.34 3.03 6.96
N PHE A 121 5.58 3.30 8.00
CA PHE A 121 4.81 4.54 8.14
C PHE A 121 5.72 5.76 8.04
N LEU A 122 6.81 5.83 8.81
CA LEU A 122 7.70 6.99 8.82
C LEU A 122 8.30 7.23 7.42
N LYS A 123 8.77 6.18 6.75
CA LYS A 123 9.27 6.27 5.36
C LYS A 123 8.18 6.77 4.41
N THR A 124 6.99 6.17 4.48
CA THR A 124 5.86 6.45 3.59
C THR A 124 5.33 7.86 3.76
N TRP A 125 5.11 8.27 5.00
CA TRP A 125 4.66 9.62 5.34
C TRP A 125 5.66 10.66 4.84
N LEU A 126 6.94 10.52 5.22
CA LEU A 126 7.97 11.48 4.82
C LEU A 126 8.14 11.55 3.29
N ARG A 127 8.07 10.41 2.60
CA ARG A 127 8.09 10.37 1.12
C ARG A 127 6.90 11.12 0.53
N SER A 128 5.70 10.82 1.00
CA SER A 128 4.46 11.39 0.47
C SER A 128 4.42 12.92 0.58
N GLN A 129 4.95 13.47 1.67
CA GLN A 129 4.87 14.89 1.97
C GLN A 129 6.08 15.71 1.54
N TYR A 130 7.28 15.11 1.54
CA TYR A 130 8.51 15.91 1.40
C TYR A 130 9.47 15.42 0.32
N SER A 131 9.25 14.27 -0.31
CA SER A 131 10.16 13.82 -1.37
C SER A 131 9.97 14.65 -2.63
N THR A 132 10.97 15.44 -3.01
CA THR A 132 10.91 16.31 -4.21
C THR A 132 11.72 15.80 -5.39
N ARG A 133 12.69 14.92 -5.12
CA ARG A 133 13.61 14.36 -6.11
C ARG A 133 13.79 12.86 -5.90
N ILE A 134 13.96 12.15 -7.00
CA ILE A 134 14.33 10.73 -7.06
C ILE A 134 15.65 10.59 -7.83
N ARG A 135 16.48 9.62 -7.45
CA ARG A 135 17.73 9.31 -8.15
C ARG A 135 17.50 9.06 -9.64
N GLU A 136 18.36 9.66 -10.47
CA GLU A 136 18.38 9.38 -11.90
C GLU A 136 18.78 7.93 -12.18
N ARG A 137 18.20 7.32 -13.23
CA ARG A 137 18.57 5.97 -13.71
C ARG A 137 19.86 6.01 -14.53
N LYS A 138 20.96 6.51 -13.95
CA LYS A 138 22.30 6.54 -14.54
C LYS A 138 23.33 5.99 -13.57
N LYS A 139 24.40 5.40 -14.12
CA LYS A 139 25.54 4.91 -13.33
C LYS A 139 26.10 6.06 -12.48
N ASP A 140 26.41 5.78 -11.22
CA ASP A 140 26.97 6.74 -10.24
C ASP A 140 26.07 7.93 -9.85
N ALA A 141 24.79 7.91 -10.22
CA ALA A 141 23.83 8.90 -9.73
C ALA A 141 23.75 8.85 -8.19
N ARG A 142 23.71 10.02 -7.53
CA ARG A 142 23.61 10.10 -6.07
C ARG A 142 22.18 9.83 -5.59
N PRO A 143 21.99 9.13 -4.44
CA PRO A 143 20.68 9.03 -3.79
C PRO A 143 20.07 10.41 -3.54
N GLN A 144 18.77 10.57 -3.82
CA GLN A 144 18.02 11.81 -3.61
C GLN A 144 16.99 11.64 -2.49
N ASP A 145 16.10 12.62 -2.28
CA ASP A 145 15.08 12.58 -1.21
C ASP A 145 14.35 11.23 -1.14
N TRP A 146 13.85 10.73 -2.27
CA TRP A 146 13.12 9.46 -2.33
C TRP A 146 13.91 8.27 -1.78
N ASP A 147 15.17 8.17 -2.20
CA ASP A 147 16.07 7.08 -1.86
C ASP A 147 16.49 7.19 -0.39
N ARG A 148 16.92 8.39 0.01
CA ARG A 148 17.43 8.68 1.35
C ARG A 148 16.34 8.54 2.41
N ILE A 149 15.12 9.00 2.17
CA ILE A 149 14.01 8.76 3.11
C ILE A 149 13.72 7.26 3.23
N GLY A 150 13.91 6.48 2.16
CA GLY A 150 13.71 5.03 2.20
C GLY A 150 14.64 4.28 3.15
N THR A 151 15.88 4.75 3.27
CA THR A 151 16.95 4.01 3.95
C THR A 151 17.44 4.70 5.22
N GLU A 152 17.41 6.03 5.26
CA GLU A 152 17.99 6.87 6.32
C GLU A 152 17.13 8.12 6.61
N PHE A 153 15.80 7.95 6.71
CA PHE A 153 14.86 9.05 6.95
C PHE A 153 15.19 9.93 8.16
N HIS A 154 15.80 9.36 9.19
CA HIS A 154 16.21 10.09 10.40
C HIS A 154 17.34 11.07 10.12
N ARG A 155 18.33 10.68 9.30
CA ARG A 155 19.41 11.56 8.85
C ARG A 155 18.92 12.59 7.87
N TRP A 156 18.10 12.17 6.90
CA TRP A 156 17.51 13.06 5.90
C TRP A 156 16.73 14.18 6.59
N LEU A 157 15.82 13.85 7.52
CA LEU A 157 14.99 14.86 8.19
C LEU A 157 15.83 15.84 9.01
N ARG A 158 16.88 15.36 9.69
CA ARG A 158 17.78 16.24 10.45
C ARG A 158 18.51 17.23 9.54
N GLN A 159 19.02 16.77 8.40
CA GLN A 159 19.72 17.64 7.46
C GLN A 159 18.77 18.63 6.77
N ASP A 160 17.54 18.22 6.48
CA ASP A 160 16.54 19.00 5.76
C ASP A 160 15.49 19.66 6.66
N HIS A 161 15.72 19.72 7.98
CA HIS A 161 14.73 20.18 8.97
C HIS A 161 14.23 21.60 8.67
N ASP A 162 15.11 22.52 8.28
CA ASP A 162 14.74 23.88 7.88
C ASP A 162 13.85 23.89 6.62
N ARG A 163 14.17 23.05 5.63
CA ARG A 163 13.40 22.94 4.37
C ARG A 163 11.97 22.49 4.61
N ILE A 164 11.73 21.67 5.64
CA ILE A 164 10.39 21.20 6.03
C ILE A 164 9.73 22.07 7.12
N GLY A 165 10.34 23.22 7.46
CA GLY A 165 9.77 24.22 8.37
C GLY A 165 10.00 23.95 9.86
N LEU A 166 10.91 23.05 10.24
CA LEU A 166 11.25 22.75 11.63
C LEU A 166 12.27 23.75 12.20
N THR A 167 11.90 25.03 12.24
CA THR A 167 12.81 26.14 12.60
C THR A 167 12.64 26.65 14.04
N SER A 168 11.64 26.15 14.78
CA SER A 168 11.32 26.61 16.13
C SER A 168 10.80 25.48 17.02
N ARG A 169 10.94 25.63 18.35
CA ARG A 169 10.43 24.65 19.31
C ARG A 169 8.94 24.34 19.14
N GLN A 170 8.16 25.33 18.73
CA GLN A 170 6.73 25.17 18.45
C GLN A 170 6.52 24.34 17.18
N ALA A 171 7.29 24.59 16.12
CA ALA A 171 7.22 23.80 14.88
C ALA A 171 7.52 22.30 15.13
N TYR A 172 8.55 21.98 15.92
CA TYR A 172 8.83 20.59 16.32
C TYR A 172 7.69 19.96 17.13
N PHE A 173 7.08 20.73 18.03
CA PHE A 173 5.94 20.26 18.81
C PHE A 173 4.71 20.00 17.93
N ASP A 174 4.39 20.89 16.99
CA ASP A 174 3.26 20.74 16.08
C ASP A 174 3.50 19.63 15.05
N PHE A 175 4.75 19.43 14.61
CA PHE A 175 5.11 18.31 13.76
C PHE A 175 4.80 16.96 14.42
N LEU A 176 5.09 16.82 15.73
CA LEU A 176 4.80 15.60 16.48
C LEU A 176 3.32 15.47 16.89
N THR A 177 2.68 16.57 17.29
CA THR A 177 1.34 16.51 17.89
C THR A 177 0.22 16.66 16.88
N VAL A 178 0.44 17.37 15.77
CA VAL A 178 -0.53 17.58 14.69
C VAL A 178 -0.20 16.69 13.51
N GLN A 179 0.95 16.92 12.85
CA GLN A 179 1.27 16.27 11.56
C GLN A 179 1.44 14.74 11.73
N PHE A 180 2.36 14.31 12.59
CA PHE A 180 2.61 12.90 12.87
C PHE A 180 1.36 12.17 13.36
N THR A 181 0.57 12.80 14.25
CA THR A 181 -0.70 12.22 14.72
C THR A 181 -1.70 12.03 13.58
N PHE A 182 -1.86 13.04 12.72
CA PHE A 182 -2.76 12.99 11.59
C PHE A 182 -2.36 11.88 10.61
N TYR A 183 -1.13 11.92 10.10
CA TYR A 183 -0.68 10.96 9.09
C TYR A 183 -0.58 9.53 9.63
N SER A 184 -0.20 9.34 10.89
CA SER A 184 -0.23 8.00 11.48
C SER A 184 -1.64 7.44 11.59
N ARG A 185 -2.68 8.28 11.78
CA ARG A 185 -4.08 7.83 11.77
C ARG A 185 -4.57 7.50 10.37
N GLN A 186 -4.18 8.28 9.37
CA GLN A 186 -4.56 7.98 7.99
C GLN A 186 -3.85 6.72 7.48
N TYR A 187 -2.58 6.52 7.84
CA TYR A 187 -1.87 5.29 7.52
C TYR A 187 -2.47 4.07 8.22
N GLU A 188 -2.89 4.20 9.50
CA GLU A 188 -3.65 3.16 10.20
C GLU A 188 -4.91 2.76 9.41
N ARG A 189 -5.69 3.76 8.96
CA ARG A 189 -6.90 3.55 8.16
C ARG A 189 -6.62 2.88 6.81
N ILE A 190 -5.47 3.19 6.19
CA ILE A 190 -5.03 2.54 4.94
C ILE A 190 -4.66 1.07 5.19
N LEU A 191 -3.95 0.76 6.29
CA LEU A 191 -3.64 -0.62 6.67
C LEU A 191 -4.91 -1.43 6.93
N ASP A 192 -5.86 -0.85 7.66
CA ASP A 192 -7.14 -1.49 7.98
C ASP A 192 -7.94 -1.76 6.70
N ALA A 193 -7.98 -0.82 5.74
CA ALA A 193 -8.62 -1.03 4.44
C ALA A 193 -7.90 -2.08 3.58
N GLY A 194 -6.56 -2.12 3.61
CA GLY A 194 -5.76 -3.03 2.81
C GLY A 194 -5.70 -4.47 3.35
N ARG A 195 -5.89 -4.67 4.65
CA ARG A 195 -5.65 -5.97 5.31
C ARG A 195 -6.80 -6.45 6.22
N GLY A 196 -7.62 -5.52 6.69
CA GLY A 196 -8.70 -5.79 7.65
C GLY A 196 -9.95 -6.40 7.01
N ALA A 197 -11.07 -6.21 7.70
CA ALA A 197 -12.37 -6.66 7.22
C ALA A 197 -12.74 -5.93 5.93
N PHE A 198 -13.20 -6.67 4.93
CA PHE A 198 -13.60 -6.11 3.66
C PHE A 198 -15.06 -5.67 3.71
N ASP A 199 -15.31 -4.43 3.28
CA ASP A 199 -16.64 -3.87 3.10
C ASP A 199 -16.82 -3.51 1.62
N PRO A 200 -17.71 -4.19 0.87
CA PRO A 200 -17.91 -3.95 -0.55
C PRO A 200 -18.57 -2.59 -0.86
N GLU A 201 -19.23 -1.95 0.11
CA GLU A 201 -19.87 -0.65 -0.09
C GLU A 201 -18.91 0.50 0.25
N SER A 202 -17.88 0.23 1.05
CA SER A 202 -16.91 1.24 1.47
C SER A 202 -16.18 1.85 0.27
N PRO A 203 -16.08 3.19 0.18
CA PRO A 203 -15.22 3.88 -0.79
C PRO A 203 -13.74 3.45 -0.73
N LEU A 204 -13.31 2.89 0.40
CA LEU A 204 -11.92 2.46 0.62
C LEU A 204 -11.63 1.06 0.08
N ARG A 205 -12.62 0.34 -0.44
CA ARG A 205 -12.44 -1.02 -0.98
C ARG A 205 -11.37 -1.12 -2.08
N PHE A 206 -11.13 -0.04 -2.83
CA PHE A 206 -10.09 0.02 -3.85
C PHE A 206 -8.68 -0.14 -3.28
N ILE A 207 -8.46 0.28 -2.03
CA ILE A 207 -7.21 0.03 -1.31
C ILE A 207 -6.97 -1.48 -1.15
N ARG A 208 -8.03 -2.24 -0.86
CA ARG A 208 -7.96 -3.71 -0.75
C ARG A 208 -7.64 -4.36 -2.09
N TYR A 209 -8.33 -3.95 -3.17
CA TYR A 209 -8.10 -4.49 -4.51
C TYR A 209 -6.62 -4.36 -4.92
N ASN A 210 -6.03 -3.19 -4.70
CA ASN A 210 -4.62 -2.94 -4.99
C ASN A 210 -3.67 -3.71 -4.06
N ALA A 211 -4.03 -3.85 -2.79
CA ALA A 211 -3.26 -4.63 -1.81
C ALA A 211 -3.24 -6.12 -2.16
N ASP A 212 -4.34 -6.69 -2.66
CA ASP A 212 -4.40 -8.08 -3.12
C ASP A 212 -3.49 -8.29 -4.35
N HIS A 213 -3.31 -7.26 -5.19
CA HIS A 213 -2.28 -7.23 -6.23
C HIS A 213 -0.84 -7.00 -5.71
N ARG A 214 -0.66 -6.83 -4.40
CA ARG A 214 0.62 -6.54 -3.72
C ARG A 214 1.29 -5.26 -4.22
N PHE A 215 0.50 -4.24 -4.56
CA PHE A 215 1.03 -2.96 -5.03
C PHE A 215 1.58 -2.12 -3.87
N THR A 216 2.89 -2.20 -3.64
CA THR A 216 3.56 -1.60 -2.47
C THR A 216 3.76 -0.08 -2.54
N LEU A 217 3.56 0.53 -3.70
CA LEU A 217 3.69 1.98 -3.90
C LEU A 217 2.40 2.75 -3.58
N GLN A 218 1.33 2.05 -3.18
CA GLN A 218 0.02 2.63 -2.91
C GLN A 218 0.00 3.62 -1.74
N ASP A 219 0.59 3.28 -0.60
CA ASP A 219 0.33 4.00 0.66
C ASP A 219 0.85 5.45 0.61
N GLN A 220 1.99 5.68 -0.03
CA GLN A 220 2.54 7.01 -0.27
C GLN A 220 1.71 7.83 -1.26
N LEU A 221 1.05 7.19 -2.24
CA LEU A 221 0.14 7.88 -3.16
C LEU A 221 -1.11 8.32 -2.38
N LEU A 222 -1.64 7.43 -1.54
CA LEU A 222 -2.83 7.69 -0.71
C LEU A 222 -2.60 8.82 0.29
N LEU A 223 -1.41 8.90 0.90
CA LEU A 223 -1.09 9.97 1.85
C LEU A 223 -0.76 11.31 1.18
N ALA A 224 -0.23 11.32 -0.05
CA ALA A 224 0.25 12.53 -0.70
C ALA A 224 -0.78 13.68 -0.81
N PRO A 225 -2.05 13.46 -1.23
CA PRO A 225 -3.00 14.55 -1.40
C PRO A 225 -3.61 15.06 -0.09
N LEU A 226 -3.42 14.35 1.03
CA LEU A 226 -4.09 14.68 2.29
C LEU A 226 -3.50 15.94 2.92
N ARG A 227 -4.34 16.73 3.58
CA ARG A 227 -3.94 17.88 4.40
C ARG A 227 -4.52 17.72 5.80
N VAL A 228 -3.80 18.19 6.81
CA VAL A 228 -4.27 18.17 8.21
C VAL A 228 -5.56 18.96 8.46
N THR A 229 -5.91 19.85 7.53
CA THR A 229 -7.13 20.66 7.55
C THR A 229 -8.30 20.02 6.82
N ASP A 230 -8.11 18.90 6.12
CA ASP A 230 -9.19 18.22 5.42
C ASP A 230 -10.13 17.54 6.44
N ASP A 231 -11.43 17.60 6.19
CA ASP A 231 -12.42 16.87 6.98
C ASP A 231 -12.48 15.37 6.60
N ALA A 232 -13.23 14.59 7.38
CA ALA A 232 -13.31 13.15 7.21
C ALA A 232 -13.90 12.72 5.84
N ALA A 233 -14.86 13.48 5.31
CA ALA A 233 -15.48 13.20 4.01
C ALA A 233 -14.48 13.45 2.88
N THR A 234 -13.81 14.60 2.90
CA THR A 234 -12.74 14.99 1.97
C THR A 234 -11.60 13.98 1.97
N ILE A 235 -11.14 13.55 3.15
CA ILE A 235 -10.09 12.52 3.26
C ILE A 235 -10.55 11.22 2.60
N THR A 236 -11.77 10.76 2.92
CA THR A 236 -12.32 9.52 2.34
C THR A 236 -12.40 9.62 0.82
N ARG A 237 -12.81 10.77 0.31
CA ARG A 237 -12.92 11.04 -1.12
C ARG A 237 -11.57 11.02 -1.83
N LYS A 238 -10.55 11.67 -1.24
CA LYS A 238 -9.18 11.63 -1.77
C LYS A 238 -8.60 10.22 -1.78
N LEU A 239 -8.83 9.44 -0.73
CA LEU A 239 -8.41 8.04 -0.66
C LEU A 239 -9.10 7.18 -1.72
N GLU A 240 -10.40 7.38 -1.96
CA GLU A 240 -11.14 6.68 -3.02
C GLU A 240 -10.58 7.02 -4.41
N LEU A 241 -10.37 8.30 -4.71
CA LEU A 241 -9.84 8.75 -6.00
C LEU A 241 -8.47 8.11 -6.29
N VAL A 242 -7.54 8.17 -5.34
CA VAL A 242 -6.22 7.58 -5.50
C VAL A 242 -6.27 6.05 -5.56
N GLY A 243 -7.14 5.42 -4.76
CA GLY A 243 -7.34 3.97 -4.77
C GLY A 243 -7.85 3.49 -6.14
N ARG A 244 -8.86 4.15 -6.69
CA ARG A 244 -9.41 3.86 -8.04
C ARG A 244 -8.39 4.10 -9.14
N PHE A 245 -7.64 5.20 -9.06
CA PHE A 245 -6.56 5.48 -10.01
C PHE A 245 -5.55 4.32 -10.06
N ALA A 246 -5.09 3.86 -8.90
CA ALA A 246 -4.14 2.75 -8.84
C ALA A 246 -4.76 1.44 -9.34
N ASP A 247 -6.03 1.17 -9.03
CA ASP A 247 -6.77 -0.02 -9.50
C ASP A 247 -6.85 -0.06 -11.03
N ILE A 248 -7.23 1.05 -11.66
CA ILE A 248 -7.30 1.17 -13.13
C ILE A 248 -5.91 0.99 -13.76
N LEU A 249 -4.89 1.69 -13.25
CA LEU A 249 -3.54 1.61 -13.77
C LEU A 249 -2.97 0.19 -13.69
N LEU A 250 -3.19 -0.51 -12.57
CA LEU A 250 -2.75 -1.89 -12.40
C LEU A 250 -3.47 -2.82 -13.36
N ALA A 251 -4.79 -2.66 -13.53
CA ALA A 251 -5.57 -3.47 -14.46
C ALA A 251 -5.07 -3.33 -15.90
N TRP A 252 -4.83 -2.10 -16.38
CA TRP A 252 -4.25 -1.87 -17.71
C TRP A 252 -2.86 -2.48 -17.87
N ARG A 253 -1.99 -2.36 -16.86
CA ARG A 253 -0.65 -2.97 -16.91
C ARG A 253 -0.72 -4.49 -16.96
N ILE A 254 -1.53 -5.12 -16.10
CA ILE A 254 -1.71 -6.57 -16.07
C ILE A 254 -2.28 -7.06 -17.41
N TRP A 255 -3.26 -6.35 -17.95
CA TRP A 255 -3.88 -6.68 -19.24
C TRP A 255 -2.88 -6.63 -20.40
N ASN A 256 -1.85 -5.80 -20.31
CA ASN A 256 -0.81 -5.64 -21.34
C ASN A 256 0.51 -6.35 -20.97
N PHE A 257 0.46 -7.37 -20.10
CA PHE A 257 1.64 -8.13 -19.65
C PHE A 257 2.78 -7.26 -19.09
N ARG A 258 2.45 -6.08 -18.55
CA ARG A 258 3.41 -5.17 -17.93
C ARG A 258 3.54 -5.48 -16.45
N ALA A 259 4.79 -5.54 -15.97
CA ALA A 259 5.08 -5.73 -14.56
C ALA A 259 4.56 -4.56 -13.70
N THR A 260 4.14 -4.88 -12.47
CA THR A 260 3.55 -3.95 -11.50
C THR A 260 4.38 -3.82 -10.22
N ASP A 261 5.62 -4.32 -10.25
CA ASP A 261 6.52 -4.33 -9.10
C ASP A 261 7.15 -2.95 -8.87
N TYR A 262 7.75 -2.79 -7.69
CA TYR A 262 8.38 -1.53 -7.28
C TYR A 262 9.43 -1.03 -8.28
N SER A 263 10.30 -1.92 -8.79
CA SER A 263 11.46 -1.52 -9.60
C SER A 263 11.04 -0.89 -10.92
N THR A 264 9.95 -1.39 -11.50
CA THR A 264 9.40 -0.93 -12.78
C THR A 264 8.57 0.34 -12.61
N MET A 265 7.81 0.46 -11.52
CA MET A 265 6.86 1.57 -11.33
C MET A 265 7.36 2.75 -10.47
N GLN A 266 8.46 2.60 -9.71
CA GLN A 266 8.89 3.61 -8.72
C GLN A 266 8.99 5.05 -9.26
N TYR A 267 9.55 5.25 -10.46
CA TYR A 267 9.78 6.59 -11.00
C TYR A 267 8.46 7.24 -11.44
N ALA A 268 7.59 6.45 -12.09
CA ALA A 268 6.27 6.90 -12.50
C ALA A 268 5.42 7.26 -11.27
N MET A 269 5.39 6.39 -10.26
CA MET A 269 4.60 6.61 -9.03
C MET A 269 5.18 7.72 -8.17
N PHE A 270 6.50 7.90 -8.14
CA PHE A 270 7.12 9.07 -7.52
C PHE A 270 6.62 10.37 -8.17
N THR A 271 6.57 10.42 -9.50
CA THR A 271 6.11 11.60 -10.25
C THR A 271 4.64 11.90 -9.93
N VAL A 272 3.78 10.88 -9.99
CA VAL A 272 2.36 11.02 -9.61
C VAL A 272 2.23 11.51 -8.17
N MET A 273 2.87 10.83 -7.21
CA MET A 273 2.86 11.18 -5.79
C MET A 273 3.21 12.65 -5.57
N ARG A 274 4.29 13.13 -6.19
CA ARG A 274 4.73 14.53 -6.08
C ARG A 274 3.69 15.49 -6.64
N ASP A 275 3.14 15.16 -7.80
CA ASP A 275 2.26 16.04 -8.57
C ASP A 275 0.84 16.13 -8.00
N ILE A 276 0.40 15.15 -7.20
CA ILE A 276 -0.91 15.16 -6.52
C ILE A 276 -0.86 15.71 -5.09
N ARG A 277 0.32 16.11 -4.60
CA ARG A 277 0.52 16.47 -3.20
C ARG A 277 -0.33 17.68 -2.81
N GLY A 278 -1.10 17.52 -1.74
CA GLY A 278 -1.92 18.59 -1.15
C GLY A 278 -3.06 19.14 -2.02
N LEU A 279 -3.32 18.56 -3.20
CA LEU A 279 -4.42 18.99 -4.07
C LEU A 279 -5.77 18.81 -3.39
N ASP A 280 -6.75 19.67 -3.72
CA ASP A 280 -8.13 19.45 -3.32
C ASP A 280 -8.80 18.35 -4.16
N VAL A 281 -10.08 18.05 -3.89
CA VAL A 281 -10.78 16.94 -4.54
C VAL A 281 -10.94 17.14 -6.06
N PRO A 282 -11.44 18.29 -6.55
CA PRO A 282 -11.52 18.59 -7.98
C PRO A 282 -10.16 18.48 -8.71
N GLU A 283 -9.13 19.14 -8.17
CA GLU A 283 -7.80 19.15 -8.79
C GLU A 283 -7.17 17.76 -8.79
N LEU A 284 -7.32 17.00 -7.70
CA LEU A 284 -6.82 15.63 -7.58
C LEU A 284 -7.46 14.72 -8.63
N GLY A 285 -8.79 14.73 -8.74
CA GLY A 285 -9.51 13.89 -9.69
C GLY A 285 -9.09 14.17 -11.13
N ARG A 286 -9.01 15.45 -11.51
CA ARG A 286 -8.53 15.86 -12.83
C ARG A 286 -7.10 15.42 -13.09
N LYS A 287 -6.19 15.64 -12.13
CA LYS A 287 -4.77 15.29 -12.29
C LYS A 287 -4.56 13.78 -12.47
N LEU A 288 -5.29 12.96 -11.73
CA LEU A 288 -5.24 11.49 -11.85
C LEU A 288 -5.85 11.01 -13.17
N TYR A 289 -6.97 11.62 -13.59
CA TYR A 289 -7.60 11.34 -14.89
C TYR A 289 -6.66 11.65 -16.05
N ASP A 290 -6.08 12.86 -16.08
CA ASP A 290 -5.16 13.29 -17.14
C ASP A 290 -3.94 12.36 -17.24
N TYR A 291 -3.45 11.86 -16.10
CA TYR A 291 -2.39 10.86 -16.09
C TYR A 291 -2.82 9.56 -16.79
N LEU A 292 -4.01 9.03 -16.46
CA LEU A 292 -4.53 7.81 -17.08
C LEU A 292 -4.75 8.03 -18.60
N MET A 293 -5.25 9.18 -19.01
CA MET A 293 -5.42 9.50 -20.43
C MET A 293 -4.10 9.64 -21.20
N GLY A 294 -3.00 9.90 -20.49
CA GLY A 294 -1.65 9.85 -21.05
C GLY A 294 -1.06 8.43 -21.18
N VAL A 295 -1.72 7.39 -20.67
CA VAL A 295 -1.24 6.00 -20.77
C VAL A 295 -1.63 5.43 -22.13
N SER A 296 -0.64 4.98 -22.91
CA SER A 296 -0.85 4.44 -24.25
C SER A 296 -1.37 2.99 -24.28
N GLU A 297 -1.10 2.23 -23.22
CA GLU A 297 -1.45 0.81 -23.11
C GLU A 297 -2.67 0.63 -22.21
N THR A 298 -3.83 0.39 -22.81
CA THR A 298 -5.13 0.20 -22.13
C THR A 298 -5.72 -1.17 -22.48
N PHE A 299 -7.00 -1.43 -22.16
CA PHE A 299 -7.68 -2.66 -22.58
C PHE A 299 -7.79 -2.81 -24.10
N ASP A 300 -7.77 -1.71 -24.86
CA ASP A 300 -7.84 -1.71 -26.32
C ASP A 300 -6.50 -2.02 -26.99
N SER A 301 -5.40 -1.96 -26.24
CA SER A 301 -4.05 -2.19 -26.78
C SER A 301 -3.69 -3.66 -26.89
N ASN A 302 -4.43 -4.56 -26.22
CA ASN A 302 -4.19 -6.00 -26.26
C ASN A 302 -5.52 -6.78 -26.35
N GLU A 303 -5.79 -7.33 -27.54
CA GLU A 303 -6.94 -8.20 -27.81
C GLU A 303 -6.65 -9.69 -27.53
N ASP A 304 -5.39 -10.05 -27.27
CA ASP A 304 -4.94 -11.43 -27.09
C ASP A 304 -4.38 -11.64 -25.67
N LEU A 305 -5.14 -11.26 -24.65
CA LEU A 305 -4.78 -11.56 -23.27
C LEU A 305 -4.98 -13.05 -22.99
N TYR A 306 -3.94 -13.70 -22.46
CA TYR A 306 -3.95 -15.12 -22.11
C TYR A 306 -3.25 -15.39 -20.78
N VAL A 307 -3.58 -16.53 -20.16
CA VAL A 307 -2.96 -17.00 -18.93
C VAL A 307 -1.68 -17.78 -19.19
N HIS A 308 -0.67 -17.53 -18.38
CA HIS A 308 0.56 -18.30 -18.31
C HIS A 308 1.05 -18.36 -16.85
N GLN A 309 2.11 -19.12 -16.60
CA GLN A 309 2.57 -19.42 -15.23
C GLN A 309 2.84 -18.17 -14.37
N GLN A 310 3.39 -17.10 -14.96
CA GLN A 310 3.82 -15.92 -14.22
C GLN A 310 2.69 -14.92 -13.94
N ASN A 311 1.69 -14.80 -14.84
CA ASN A 311 0.59 -13.84 -14.67
C ASN A 311 -0.65 -14.44 -14.00
N ARG A 312 -0.72 -15.78 -13.80
CA ARG A 312 -1.89 -16.49 -13.28
C ARG A 312 -2.48 -15.87 -12.01
N SER A 313 -1.65 -15.48 -11.05
CA SER A 313 -2.13 -14.87 -9.79
C SER A 313 -2.74 -13.49 -9.99
N GLN A 314 -2.25 -12.71 -10.97
CA GLN A 314 -2.80 -11.40 -11.30
C GLN A 314 -4.08 -11.54 -12.11
N LEU A 315 -4.09 -12.41 -13.13
CA LEU A 315 -5.29 -12.70 -13.91
C LEU A 315 -6.42 -13.30 -13.09
N HIS A 316 -6.10 -14.13 -12.09
CA HIS A 316 -7.10 -14.60 -11.11
C HIS A 316 -7.87 -13.43 -10.50
N LYS A 317 -7.18 -12.36 -10.10
CA LYS A 317 -7.82 -11.19 -9.45
C LYS A 317 -8.59 -10.33 -10.44
N ILE A 318 -8.12 -10.21 -11.68
CA ILE A 318 -8.87 -9.56 -12.77
C ILE A 318 -10.18 -10.30 -13.04
N LEU A 319 -10.14 -11.63 -13.18
CA LEU A 319 -11.33 -12.46 -13.32
C LEU A 319 -12.24 -12.33 -12.11
N ALA A 320 -11.70 -12.31 -10.89
CA ALA A 320 -12.48 -12.14 -9.66
C ALA A 320 -13.25 -10.82 -9.66
N ARG A 321 -12.61 -9.71 -10.07
CA ARG A 321 -13.26 -8.39 -10.14
C ARG A 321 -14.35 -8.33 -11.20
N MET A 322 -14.14 -8.93 -12.38
CA MET A 322 -15.17 -9.00 -13.43
C MET A 322 -16.35 -9.87 -13.00
N THR A 323 -16.09 -11.03 -12.40
CA THR A 323 -17.15 -11.92 -11.88
C THR A 323 -17.94 -11.24 -10.76
N ASP A 324 -17.27 -10.59 -9.82
CA ASP A 324 -17.89 -9.88 -8.71
C ASP A 324 -18.73 -8.69 -9.19
N TYR A 325 -18.23 -7.92 -10.15
CA TYR A 325 -18.95 -6.81 -10.77
C TYR A 325 -20.30 -7.25 -11.36
N ILE A 326 -20.32 -8.34 -12.13
CA ILE A 326 -21.55 -8.86 -12.72
C ILE A 326 -22.52 -9.34 -11.63
N ALA A 327 -22.02 -10.00 -10.59
CA ALA A 327 -22.85 -10.47 -9.48
C ALA A 327 -23.52 -9.29 -8.74
N VAL A 328 -22.73 -8.28 -8.35
CA VAL A 328 -23.23 -7.09 -7.64
C VAL A 328 -24.19 -6.29 -8.52
N ALA A 329 -23.84 -6.06 -9.78
CA ALA A 329 -24.70 -5.32 -10.71
C ALA A 329 -26.00 -6.08 -11.05
N SER A 330 -26.02 -7.40 -10.90
CA SER A 330 -27.21 -8.23 -11.02
C SER A 330 -28.04 -8.32 -9.72
N GLY A 331 -27.63 -7.64 -8.65
CA GLY A 331 -28.35 -7.56 -7.37
C GLY A 331 -27.95 -8.62 -6.32
N HIS A 332 -26.81 -9.30 -6.51
CA HIS A 332 -26.26 -10.21 -5.50
C HIS A 332 -25.26 -9.49 -4.57
N ALA A 333 -24.98 -10.08 -3.41
CA ALA A 333 -23.91 -9.59 -2.54
C ALA A 333 -22.53 -9.85 -3.19
N SER A 334 -21.54 -8.99 -2.91
CA SER A 334 -20.17 -9.18 -3.41
C SER A 334 -19.55 -10.47 -2.87
N GLY A 335 -19.06 -11.30 -3.78
CA GLY A 335 -18.29 -12.52 -3.50
C GLY A 335 -16.77 -12.31 -3.55
N TYR A 336 -16.29 -11.05 -3.72
CA TYR A 336 -14.88 -10.74 -3.98
C TYR A 336 -13.86 -11.46 -3.07
N ILE A 337 -14.08 -11.48 -1.75
CA ILE A 337 -13.15 -12.13 -0.80
C ILE A 337 -13.11 -13.65 -0.98
N GLU A 338 -14.24 -14.26 -1.33
CA GLU A 338 -14.29 -15.68 -1.65
C GLU A 338 -13.53 -15.96 -2.95
N LEU A 339 -13.84 -15.19 -4.00
CA LEU A 339 -13.24 -15.31 -5.32
C LEU A 339 -11.72 -15.10 -5.30
N THR A 340 -11.20 -14.27 -4.38
CA THR A 340 -9.76 -14.01 -4.21
C THR A 340 -9.07 -14.90 -3.18
N ASN A 341 -9.71 -16.00 -2.78
CA ASN A 341 -9.15 -17.00 -1.86
C ASN A 341 -8.91 -16.50 -0.42
N GLY A 342 -9.60 -15.43 -0.01
CA GLY A 342 -9.62 -14.94 1.37
C GLY A 342 -10.55 -15.74 2.30
N SER A 343 -11.34 -16.68 1.76
CA SER A 343 -12.22 -17.58 2.53
C SER A 343 -11.67 -19.02 2.59
N LYS A 344 -12.45 -19.93 3.20
CA LYS A 344 -12.15 -21.38 3.23
C LYS A 344 -12.27 -22.02 1.84
N VAL A 345 -13.26 -21.62 1.06
CA VAL A 345 -13.44 -22.11 -0.30
C VAL A 345 -12.35 -21.51 -1.18
N LYS A 346 -11.64 -22.35 -1.92
CA LYS A 346 -10.59 -21.91 -2.84
C LYS A 346 -11.12 -21.94 -4.25
N TYR A 347 -10.96 -20.84 -4.97
CA TYR A 347 -11.22 -20.71 -6.40
C TYR A 347 -9.94 -20.92 -7.19
N GLU A 348 -10.09 -21.45 -8.40
CA GLU A 348 -9.03 -21.62 -9.38
C GLU A 348 -9.51 -21.13 -10.75
N VAL A 349 -8.54 -20.78 -11.60
CA VAL A 349 -8.81 -20.50 -13.02
C VAL A 349 -9.16 -21.82 -13.70
N GLU A 350 -10.41 -21.93 -14.14
CA GLU A 350 -10.94 -23.00 -14.97
C GLU A 350 -10.82 -22.62 -16.44
N HIS A 351 -10.51 -23.60 -17.28
CA HIS A 351 -10.60 -23.48 -18.73
C HIS A 351 -11.85 -24.20 -19.20
N ILE A 352 -12.66 -23.55 -20.02
CA ILE A 352 -13.89 -24.16 -20.52
C ILE A 352 -13.53 -25.37 -21.36
N TRP A 353 -12.55 -25.23 -22.25
CA TRP A 353 -11.95 -26.35 -22.96
C TRP A 353 -11.06 -27.23 -22.06
N ALA A 354 -11.29 -28.54 -22.10
CA ALA A 354 -10.35 -29.53 -21.56
C ALA A 354 -9.04 -29.55 -22.39
N ASP A 355 -7.92 -29.99 -21.83
CA ASP A 355 -6.61 -30.00 -22.52
C ASP A 355 -6.46 -31.20 -23.47
N HIS A 356 -7.30 -31.23 -24.52
CA HIS A 356 -7.48 -32.33 -25.47
C HIS A 356 -7.47 -31.80 -26.93
N PRO A 357 -6.30 -31.47 -27.50
CA PRO A 357 -6.20 -30.84 -28.82
C PRO A 357 -6.84 -31.66 -29.95
N GLU A 358 -6.87 -32.98 -29.83
CA GLU A 358 -7.46 -33.89 -30.82
C GLU A 358 -8.98 -33.71 -30.99
N ARG A 359 -9.67 -33.12 -29.99
CA ARG A 359 -11.10 -32.81 -30.06
C ARG A 359 -11.41 -31.55 -30.88
N HIS A 360 -10.38 -30.78 -31.24
CA HIS A 360 -10.47 -29.53 -31.99
C HIS A 360 -9.62 -29.57 -33.27
N ALA A 361 -9.35 -30.76 -33.81
CA ALA A 361 -8.53 -30.94 -35.02
C ALA A 361 -9.18 -30.35 -36.28
N ASP A 362 -10.49 -30.09 -36.25
CA ASP A 362 -11.25 -29.35 -37.26
C ASP A 362 -10.94 -27.85 -37.24
N GLU A 363 -10.52 -27.31 -36.10
CA GLU A 363 -10.25 -25.88 -35.88
C GLU A 363 -8.75 -25.54 -35.85
N PHE A 364 -7.91 -26.48 -35.44
CA PHE A 364 -6.46 -26.28 -35.28
C PHE A 364 -5.64 -27.36 -35.99
N GLY A 365 -4.73 -26.94 -36.85
CA GLY A 365 -3.79 -27.83 -37.53
C GLY A 365 -2.62 -28.32 -36.66
N HIS A 366 -2.38 -27.69 -35.50
CA HIS A 366 -1.26 -28.03 -34.61
C HIS A 366 -1.64 -27.89 -33.11
N PRO A 367 -1.23 -28.81 -32.22
CA PRO A 367 -1.55 -28.74 -30.78
C PRO A 367 -1.11 -27.45 -30.08
N ALA A 368 -0.03 -26.82 -30.58
CA ALA A 368 0.45 -25.55 -30.02
C ALA A 368 -0.52 -24.37 -30.28
N ASP A 369 -1.22 -24.37 -31.42
CA ASP A 369 -2.21 -23.34 -31.72
C ASP A 369 -3.45 -23.51 -30.85
N PHE A 370 -3.87 -24.77 -30.62
CA PHE A 370 -4.90 -25.11 -29.63
C PHE A 370 -4.51 -24.61 -28.24
N ALA A 371 -3.31 -24.94 -27.76
CA ALA A 371 -2.85 -24.55 -26.43
C ALA A 371 -2.79 -23.01 -26.26
N ARG A 372 -2.35 -22.27 -27.30
CA ARG A 372 -2.38 -20.81 -27.28
C ARG A 372 -3.81 -20.28 -27.19
N HIS A 373 -4.72 -20.82 -28.00
CA HIS A 373 -6.12 -20.38 -28.05
C HIS A 373 -6.88 -20.67 -26.76
N ARG A 374 -6.70 -21.87 -26.21
CA ARG A 374 -7.25 -22.30 -24.92
C ARG A 374 -6.83 -21.40 -23.77
N ASN A 375 -5.60 -20.90 -23.75
CA ASN A 375 -5.15 -20.03 -22.66
C ASN A 375 -5.72 -18.60 -22.73
N ARG A 376 -6.44 -18.22 -23.80
CA ARG A 376 -7.02 -16.87 -23.96
C ARG A 376 -8.08 -16.61 -22.90
N ILE A 377 -8.19 -15.35 -22.49
CA ILE A 377 -9.07 -14.94 -21.39
C ILE A 377 -10.54 -15.33 -21.61
N GLY A 378 -11.01 -15.39 -22.86
CA GLY A 378 -12.37 -15.79 -23.20
C GLY A 378 -12.71 -17.25 -22.88
N ASP A 379 -11.70 -18.12 -22.74
CA ASP A 379 -11.85 -19.52 -22.31
C ASP A 379 -11.79 -19.66 -20.78
N LEU A 380 -11.53 -18.58 -20.05
CA LEU A 380 -11.24 -18.64 -18.61
C LEU A 380 -12.43 -18.26 -17.74
N LEU A 381 -12.63 -19.03 -16.68
CA LEU A 381 -13.58 -18.78 -15.60
C LEU A 381 -12.88 -18.87 -14.24
N LEU A 382 -13.56 -18.42 -13.18
CA LEU A 382 -13.19 -18.78 -11.81
C LEU A 382 -14.23 -19.72 -11.24
N LEU A 383 -13.80 -20.88 -10.77
CA LEU A 383 -14.67 -21.86 -10.12
C LEU A 383 -14.08 -22.37 -8.81
N PRO A 384 -14.91 -22.82 -7.86
CA PRO A 384 -14.42 -23.48 -6.66
C PRO A 384 -13.61 -24.73 -7.04
N LYS A 385 -12.44 -24.90 -6.42
CA LYS A 385 -11.48 -25.98 -6.68
C LYS A 385 -12.11 -27.37 -6.63
N GLN A 386 -13.04 -27.60 -5.71
CA GLN A 386 -13.71 -28.91 -5.58
C GLN A 386 -14.59 -29.22 -6.79
N PHE A 387 -15.36 -28.25 -7.28
CA PHE A 387 -16.16 -28.41 -8.49
C PHE A 387 -15.26 -28.50 -9.72
N ASN A 388 -14.24 -27.66 -9.81
CA ASN A 388 -13.28 -27.67 -10.89
C ASN A 388 -12.62 -29.06 -11.07
N ALA A 389 -12.19 -29.66 -9.96
CA ALA A 389 -11.61 -31.00 -9.95
C ALA A 389 -12.62 -32.10 -10.35
N SER A 390 -13.92 -31.88 -10.17
CA SER A 390 -14.94 -32.88 -10.49
C SER A 390 -15.20 -33.01 -11.99
N TYR A 391 -14.95 -31.97 -12.79
CA TYR A 391 -15.19 -31.99 -14.23
C TYR A 391 -14.15 -32.78 -15.01
N ASN A 392 -12.95 -33.02 -14.44
CA ASN A 392 -11.84 -33.69 -15.14
C ASN A 392 -11.65 -33.12 -16.56
N ASP A 393 -11.72 -33.99 -17.56
CA ASP A 393 -11.59 -33.65 -18.98
C ASP A 393 -12.93 -33.67 -19.73
N ASP A 394 -14.04 -33.41 -19.04
CA ASP A 394 -15.35 -33.37 -19.67
C ASP A 394 -15.43 -32.24 -20.73
N PRO A 395 -16.18 -32.45 -21.83
CA PRO A 395 -16.41 -31.41 -22.83
C PRO A 395 -17.40 -30.35 -22.32
N PHE A 396 -17.46 -29.21 -23.01
CA PHE A 396 -18.26 -28.05 -22.64
C PHE A 396 -19.72 -28.40 -22.33
N GLU A 397 -20.35 -29.23 -23.16
CA GLU A 397 -21.78 -29.56 -23.08
C GLU A 397 -22.12 -30.29 -21.77
N LYS A 398 -21.16 -31.06 -21.22
CA LYS A 398 -21.31 -31.72 -19.93
C LYS A 398 -21.04 -30.78 -18.76
N LYS A 399 -20.12 -29.82 -18.91
CA LYS A 399 -19.83 -28.81 -17.87
C LYS A 399 -20.95 -27.77 -17.75
N LEU A 400 -21.61 -27.44 -18.86
CA LEU A 400 -22.58 -26.34 -18.98
C LEU A 400 -23.73 -26.35 -17.94
N PRO A 401 -24.40 -27.50 -17.64
CA PRO A 401 -25.43 -27.54 -16.61
C PRO A 401 -24.89 -27.22 -15.22
N HIS A 402 -23.62 -27.55 -14.95
CA HIS A 402 -22.99 -27.34 -13.67
C HIS A 402 -22.46 -25.92 -13.50
N TYR A 403 -22.09 -25.23 -14.57
CA TYR A 403 -21.71 -23.82 -14.54
C TYR A 403 -22.85 -22.90 -14.08
N PHE A 404 -24.10 -23.26 -14.41
CA PHE A 404 -25.29 -22.49 -14.03
C PHE A 404 -25.41 -22.25 -12.52
N SER A 405 -24.96 -23.18 -11.68
CA SER A 405 -25.06 -23.08 -10.22
C SER A 405 -23.86 -22.41 -9.54
N GLN A 406 -22.87 -21.91 -10.30
CA GLN A 406 -21.61 -21.43 -9.74
C GLN A 406 -21.62 -19.92 -9.47
N ASN A 407 -21.25 -19.10 -10.44
CA ASN A 407 -21.27 -17.64 -10.35
C ASN A 407 -21.90 -17.03 -11.60
N ALA A 408 -22.29 -15.77 -11.54
CA ALA A 408 -23.05 -15.12 -12.61
C ALA A 408 -22.33 -15.15 -13.97
N LEU A 409 -21.00 -15.03 -13.99
CA LEU A 409 -20.21 -15.09 -15.23
C LEU A 409 -20.21 -16.50 -15.83
N ALA A 410 -19.97 -17.54 -15.03
CA ALA A 410 -20.05 -18.93 -15.49
C ALA A 410 -21.49 -19.30 -15.90
N ALA A 411 -22.48 -18.88 -15.12
CA ALA A 411 -23.88 -19.15 -15.38
C ALA A 411 -24.37 -18.51 -16.70
N SER A 412 -23.81 -17.35 -17.08
CA SER A 412 -24.17 -16.63 -18.33
C SER A 412 -23.97 -17.45 -19.61
N LEU A 413 -23.21 -18.55 -19.56
CA LEU A 413 -23.07 -19.51 -20.65
C LEU A 413 -24.35 -20.32 -20.91
N ASN A 414 -25.19 -20.49 -19.90
CA ASN A 414 -26.37 -21.33 -19.93
C ASN A 414 -27.62 -20.51 -20.26
N SER A 415 -28.48 -21.02 -21.15
CA SER A 415 -29.73 -20.36 -21.56
C SER A 415 -30.65 -20.04 -20.38
N LEU A 416 -30.64 -20.87 -19.33
CA LEU A 416 -31.43 -20.65 -18.12
C LEU A 416 -31.08 -19.34 -17.38
N SER A 417 -29.89 -18.78 -17.56
CA SER A 417 -29.53 -17.49 -16.96
C SER A 417 -30.34 -16.31 -17.53
N TYR A 418 -30.93 -16.48 -18.70
CA TYR A 418 -31.75 -15.47 -19.38
C TYR A 418 -33.25 -15.71 -19.17
N GLU A 419 -33.62 -16.74 -18.41
CA GLU A 419 -34.99 -17.08 -18.07
C GLU A 419 -35.26 -16.77 -16.59
N LYS A 420 -36.31 -15.99 -16.31
CA LYS A 420 -36.77 -15.71 -14.93
C LYS A 420 -35.67 -15.21 -13.97
N ASN A 421 -34.67 -14.51 -14.49
CA ASN A 421 -33.59 -13.89 -13.72
C ASN A 421 -33.63 -12.36 -13.85
N PRO A 422 -34.56 -11.67 -13.17
CA PRO A 422 -34.81 -10.24 -13.41
C PRO A 422 -33.62 -9.34 -13.12
N GLY A 423 -32.80 -9.68 -12.11
CA GLY A 423 -31.59 -8.92 -11.76
C GLY A 423 -30.54 -8.97 -12.87
N PHE A 424 -30.21 -10.18 -13.35
CA PHE A 424 -29.29 -10.35 -14.46
C PHE A 424 -29.80 -9.73 -15.76
N LEU A 425 -31.10 -9.89 -16.08
CA LEU A 425 -31.71 -9.28 -17.27
C LEU A 425 -31.73 -7.75 -17.23
N ALA A 426 -31.92 -7.15 -16.06
CA ALA A 426 -31.81 -5.71 -15.89
C ALA A 426 -30.36 -5.24 -16.07
N PHE A 427 -29.39 -6.00 -15.55
CA PHE A 427 -27.97 -5.74 -15.74
C PHE A 427 -27.54 -5.82 -17.20
N THR A 428 -27.86 -6.89 -17.92
CA THR A 428 -27.48 -7.05 -19.34
C THR A 428 -28.05 -5.92 -20.19
N LYS A 429 -29.30 -5.53 -19.93
CA LYS A 429 -29.95 -4.41 -20.63
C LYS A 429 -29.31 -3.06 -20.33
N SER A 430 -29.00 -2.77 -19.06
CA SER A 430 -28.46 -1.47 -18.65
C SER A 430 -26.98 -1.29 -18.97
N SER A 431 -26.20 -2.37 -18.89
CA SER A 431 -24.76 -2.38 -19.22
C SER A 431 -24.50 -2.40 -20.72
N GLY A 432 -25.44 -2.91 -21.53
CA GLY A 432 -25.25 -3.10 -22.97
C GLY A 432 -24.20 -4.16 -23.33
N LEU A 433 -23.76 -4.98 -22.37
CA LEU A 433 -22.78 -6.04 -22.60
C LEU A 433 -23.40 -7.19 -23.42
N PRO A 434 -22.71 -7.71 -24.46
CA PRO A 434 -23.22 -8.77 -25.33
C PRO A 434 -23.14 -10.17 -24.67
N LEU A 435 -23.71 -10.32 -23.47
CA LEU A 435 -23.82 -11.61 -22.79
C LEU A 435 -24.84 -12.49 -23.53
N LYS A 436 -24.42 -13.70 -23.92
CA LYS A 436 -25.27 -14.68 -24.59
C LYS A 436 -25.00 -16.11 -24.09
N PRO A 437 -25.98 -17.02 -24.15
CA PRO A 437 -25.75 -18.43 -23.93
C PRO A 437 -25.07 -19.09 -25.13
N TYR A 438 -24.50 -20.26 -24.91
CA TYR A 438 -23.81 -21.06 -25.93
C TYR A 438 -24.32 -22.50 -25.89
N ASP A 439 -24.79 -23.01 -27.03
CA ASP A 439 -25.18 -24.42 -27.19
C ASP A 439 -23.95 -25.31 -27.44
N GLU A 440 -23.01 -24.78 -28.23
CA GLU A 440 -21.67 -25.33 -28.47
C GLU A 440 -20.63 -24.23 -28.16
N PHE A 441 -19.39 -24.63 -27.88
CA PHE A 441 -18.33 -23.67 -27.56
C PHE A 441 -17.07 -23.95 -28.39
N LYS A 442 -16.91 -23.17 -29.47
CA LYS A 442 -15.90 -23.29 -30.52
C LYS A 442 -14.88 -22.16 -30.48
N ALA A 443 -13.86 -22.21 -31.34
CA ALA A 443 -12.75 -21.26 -31.33
C ALA A 443 -13.20 -19.81 -31.51
N ALA A 444 -14.23 -19.57 -32.33
CA ALA A 444 -14.81 -18.25 -32.51
C ALA A 444 -15.45 -17.71 -31.22
N ASP A 445 -16.05 -18.57 -30.40
CA ASP A 445 -16.70 -18.19 -29.14
C ASP A 445 -15.70 -17.75 -28.08
N VAL A 446 -14.52 -18.37 -28.04
CA VAL A 446 -13.40 -17.93 -27.19
C VAL A 446 -12.96 -16.50 -27.55
N ILE A 447 -12.91 -16.16 -28.84
CA ILE A 447 -12.57 -14.80 -29.28
C ILE A 447 -13.68 -13.82 -28.91
N GLU A 448 -14.94 -14.18 -29.21
CA GLU A 448 -16.09 -13.35 -28.88
C GLU A 448 -16.16 -13.05 -27.38
N ARG A 449 -15.93 -14.05 -26.53
CA ARG A 449 -15.84 -13.86 -25.09
C ARG A 449 -14.64 -13.04 -24.64
N GLY A 450 -13.52 -13.13 -25.35
CA GLY A 450 -12.39 -12.23 -25.14
C GLY A 450 -12.79 -10.76 -25.30
N HIS A 451 -13.55 -10.44 -26.35
CA HIS A 451 -14.12 -9.10 -26.54
C HIS A 451 -15.12 -8.72 -25.45
N LEU A 452 -16.02 -9.64 -25.06
CA LEU A 452 -16.93 -9.42 -23.94
C LEU A 452 -16.17 -9.09 -22.64
N TYR A 453 -15.09 -9.80 -22.33
CA TYR A 453 -14.29 -9.55 -21.13
C TYR A 453 -13.57 -8.21 -21.20
N ARG A 454 -13.10 -7.81 -22.38
CA ARG A 454 -12.57 -6.46 -22.61
C ARG A 454 -13.64 -5.40 -22.32
N ASP A 455 -14.87 -5.60 -22.78
CA ASP A 455 -15.96 -4.65 -22.58
C ASP A 455 -16.41 -4.59 -21.10
N ILE A 456 -16.45 -5.74 -20.41
CA ILE A 456 -16.65 -5.79 -18.95
C ILE A 456 -15.54 -5.00 -18.25
N ALA A 457 -14.27 -5.24 -18.61
CA ALA A 457 -13.14 -4.56 -17.99
C ALA A 457 -13.20 -3.03 -18.15
N LYS A 458 -13.62 -2.54 -19.32
CA LYS A 458 -13.83 -1.10 -19.55
C LYS A 458 -14.90 -0.49 -18.64
N GLN A 459 -15.92 -1.24 -18.26
CA GLN A 459 -16.92 -0.77 -17.30
C GLN A 459 -16.39 -0.83 -15.84
N VAL A 460 -15.70 -1.91 -15.48
CA VAL A 460 -15.15 -2.09 -14.11
C VAL A 460 -14.08 -1.04 -13.79
N TRP A 461 -13.21 -0.74 -14.76
CA TRP A 461 -12.06 0.16 -14.63
C TRP A 461 -12.22 1.40 -15.53
N ASN A 462 -13.39 2.05 -15.46
CA ASN A 462 -13.67 3.29 -16.19
C ASN A 462 -12.97 4.50 -15.54
N PRO A 463 -12.07 5.21 -16.25
CA PRO A 463 -11.39 6.40 -15.74
C PRO A 463 -12.32 7.60 -15.51
N ASP A 464 -13.43 7.72 -16.24
CA ASP A 464 -14.35 8.88 -16.14
C ASP A 464 -14.95 9.03 -14.74
N VAL A 465 -15.05 7.91 -14.00
CA VAL A 465 -15.47 7.90 -12.59
C VAL A 465 -14.58 8.83 -11.74
N LEU A 466 -13.30 9.02 -12.07
CA LEU A 466 -12.46 9.96 -11.32
C LEU A 466 -12.95 11.40 -11.43
N LEU A 467 -13.52 11.80 -12.57
CA LEU A 467 -14.10 13.12 -12.77
C LEU A 467 -15.46 13.24 -12.08
N GLU A 468 -16.34 12.24 -12.27
CA GLU A 468 -17.65 12.19 -11.61
C GLU A 468 -17.51 12.30 -10.08
N LEU A 469 -16.54 11.59 -9.53
CA LEU A 469 -16.29 11.61 -8.09
C LEU A 469 -15.71 12.96 -7.64
N ALA A 470 -14.93 13.61 -8.47
CA ALA A 470 -14.33 14.91 -8.16
C ALA A 470 -15.35 16.06 -8.22
N GLU A 471 -16.39 15.91 -9.04
CA GLU A 471 -17.42 16.92 -9.28
C GLU A 471 -18.66 16.77 -8.38
N SER A 472 -18.92 15.56 -7.85
CA SER A 472 -20.03 15.35 -6.93
C SER A 472 -19.88 16.23 -5.69
N SER A 473 -20.90 17.02 -5.36
CA SER A 473 -20.93 17.82 -4.14
C SER A 473 -21.00 16.90 -2.91
N SER A 474 -20.17 17.20 -1.90
CA SER A 474 -20.06 16.49 -0.61
C SER A 474 -21.37 16.37 0.16
#